data_AF-A0A1I0UZ71-F1
#
_entry.id   AF-A0A1I0UZ71-F1
#
_cell.length_a   1.000
_cell.length_b   1.000
_cell.length_c   1.000
_cell.angle_alpha   90.00
_cell.angle_beta   90.00
_cell.angle_gamma   90.00
#
_symmetry.space_group_name_H-M   'P 1'
#
loop_
_entity.id
_entity.type
_entity.pdbx_description
1 polymer ?
#
loop_
_entity_poly.entity_id
_entity_poly.type
_entity_poly.pdbx_seq_one_letter_code
_entity_poly.pdbx_strand_id
1 'polypeptide(L)'
;MSLLASNRKFTKQVVKALNEWNKPRFTERDAFCKVSWKMNRRKIDEFALLMTEGLFRPLIRTLGENSDKPLVAVVTGKTELMKLLQLTENAKLEMEAIDTATSNEELFEIQLRLRGICAALVDESVRIMNLEGTPFELKKQEDARG
;
A
#
# COMPACT_ATOMS: atom_id res chain seq x y z
N MET A 1 -2.18 -5.67 25.71
CA MET A 1 -3.32 -5.57 24.78
C MET A 1 -3.18 -6.67 23.73
N SER A 2 -4.26 -7.42 23.44
CA SER A 2 -4.25 -8.51 22.47
C SER A 2 -3.87 -8.01 21.06
N LEU A 3 -3.03 -8.76 20.34
CA LEU A 3 -2.65 -8.55 18.94
C LEU A 3 -3.87 -8.31 18.03
N LEU A 4 -4.99 -9.00 18.31
CA LEU A 4 -6.26 -8.85 17.57
C LEU A 4 -6.91 -7.48 17.77
N ALA A 5 -6.77 -6.87 18.96
CA ALA A 5 -7.32 -5.55 19.25
C ALA A 5 -6.51 -4.42 18.59
N SER A 6 -5.18 -4.55 18.54
CA SER A 6 -4.31 -3.65 17.78
C SER A 6 -4.61 -3.74 16.28
N ASN A 7 -4.82 -4.95 15.75
CA ASN A 7 -5.08 -5.15 14.33
C ASN A 7 -6.43 -4.52 13.91
N ARG A 8 -7.51 -4.73 14.69
CA ARG A 8 -8.83 -4.11 14.42
C ARG A 8 -8.80 -2.58 14.45
N LYS A 9 -8.05 -1.97 15.38
CA LYS A 9 -7.93 -0.50 15.47
C LYS A 9 -7.21 0.05 14.25
N PHE A 10 -6.15 -0.63 13.82
CA PHE A 10 -5.38 -0.30 12.63
C PHE A 10 -6.22 -0.41 11.35
N THR A 11 -6.94 -1.53 11.17
CA THR A 11 -7.86 -1.70 10.02
C THR A 11 -8.90 -0.59 9.94
N LYS A 12 -9.50 -0.19 11.07
CA LYS A 12 -10.47 0.92 11.10
C LYS A 12 -9.86 2.25 10.66
N GLN A 13 -8.60 2.52 11.04
CA GLN A 13 -7.90 3.73 10.62
C GLN A 13 -7.63 3.72 9.12
N VAL A 14 -7.19 2.59 8.57
CA VAL A 14 -6.98 2.42 7.12
C VAL A 14 -8.28 2.63 6.34
N VAL A 15 -9.36 1.96 6.73
CA VAL A 15 -10.67 2.09 6.05
C VAL A 15 -11.18 3.53 6.12
N LYS A 16 -11.05 4.18 7.27
CA LYS A 16 -11.44 5.59 7.41
C LYS A 16 -10.65 6.49 6.48
N ALA A 17 -9.34 6.29 6.37
CA ALA A 17 -8.50 7.05 5.47
C ALA A 17 -8.93 6.82 4.01
N LEU A 18 -9.07 5.57 3.57
CA LEU A 18 -9.51 5.25 2.20
C LEU A 18 -10.85 5.93 1.86
N ASN A 19 -11.82 5.91 2.77
CA ASN A 19 -13.10 6.60 2.59
C ASN A 19 -12.96 8.12 2.51
N GLU A 20 -12.02 8.72 3.25
CA GLU A 20 -11.72 10.15 3.13
C GLU A 20 -11.11 10.48 1.76
N TRP A 21 -10.19 9.65 1.28
CA TRP A 21 -9.51 9.81 -0.01
C TRP A 21 -10.41 9.56 -1.22
N ASN A 22 -11.52 8.86 -1.05
CA ASN A 22 -12.52 8.70 -2.12
C ASN A 22 -13.48 9.89 -2.25
N LYS A 23 -13.34 10.94 -1.45
CA LYS A 23 -14.18 12.14 -1.55
C LYS A 23 -13.76 13.01 -2.75
N PRO A 24 -14.71 13.75 -3.37
CA PRO A 24 -14.45 14.68 -4.49
C PRO A 24 -13.25 15.60 -4.30
N ARG A 25 -13.05 16.09 -3.06
CA ARG A 25 -11.90 16.94 -2.71
C ARG A 25 -10.55 16.34 -3.07
N PHE A 26 -10.42 15.02 -3.12
CA PHE A 26 -9.16 14.34 -3.44
C PHE A 26 -9.19 13.61 -4.79
N THR A 27 -10.36 13.47 -5.42
CA THR A 27 -10.51 12.80 -6.73
C THR A 27 -10.70 13.79 -7.88
N GLU A 28 -11.11 15.03 -7.59
CA GLU A 28 -11.34 16.07 -8.59
C GLU A 28 -10.30 17.18 -8.43
N ARG A 29 -9.58 17.48 -9.51
CA ARG A 29 -8.49 18.48 -9.52
C ARG A 29 -9.00 19.86 -9.08
N ASP A 30 -10.12 20.30 -9.65
CA ASP A 30 -10.70 21.61 -9.34
C ASP A 30 -11.14 21.74 -7.88
N ALA A 31 -11.67 20.67 -7.29
CA ALA A 31 -12.06 20.65 -5.88
C ALA A 31 -10.83 20.64 -4.96
N PHE A 32 -9.77 19.95 -5.36
CA PHE A 32 -8.51 19.89 -4.63
C PHE A 32 -7.80 21.25 -4.62
N CYS A 33 -7.68 21.89 -5.80
CA CYS A 33 -6.96 23.16 -5.97
C CYS A 33 -7.61 24.35 -5.26
N LYS A 34 -8.90 24.26 -4.91
CA LYS A 34 -9.63 25.27 -4.10
C LYS A 34 -9.18 25.33 -2.64
N VAL A 35 -8.44 24.33 -2.16
CA VAL A 35 -7.95 24.27 -0.78
C VAL A 35 -6.53 24.83 -0.68
N SER A 36 -6.15 25.37 0.47
CA SER A 36 -4.80 25.87 0.69
C SER A 36 -3.74 24.78 0.45
N TRP A 37 -2.68 25.11 -0.28
CA TRP A 37 -1.54 24.24 -0.56
C TRP A 37 -0.98 23.55 0.70
N LYS A 38 -0.77 24.31 1.78
CA LYS A 38 -0.25 23.78 3.06
C LYS A 38 -1.12 22.66 3.65
N MET A 39 -2.44 22.79 3.54
CA MET A 39 -3.39 21.77 4.02
C MET A 39 -3.36 20.53 3.12
N ASN A 40 -3.30 20.73 1.81
CA ASN A 40 -3.24 19.64 0.84
C ASN A 40 -1.94 18.84 0.99
N ARG A 41 -0.80 19.50 1.10
CA ARG A 41 0.50 18.86 1.38
C ARG A 41 0.43 17.98 2.61
N ARG A 42 0.02 18.55 3.75
CA ARG A 42 -0.13 17.81 5.02
C ARG A 42 -1.01 16.56 4.86
N LYS A 43 -2.12 16.68 4.13
CA LYS A 43 -3.01 15.54 3.91
C LYS A 43 -2.35 14.45 3.08
N ILE A 44 -1.67 14.81 1.99
CA ILE A 44 -0.95 13.83 1.16
C ILE A 44 0.17 13.17 1.96
N ASP A 45 0.91 13.91 2.79
CA ASP A 45 1.93 13.33 3.69
C ASP A 45 1.31 12.29 4.65
N GLU A 46 0.19 12.64 5.30
CA GLU A 46 -0.55 11.73 6.19
C GLU A 46 -0.96 10.44 5.47
N PHE A 47 -1.39 10.55 4.22
CA PHE A 47 -1.75 9.39 3.40
C PHE A 47 -0.53 8.57 2.99
N ALA A 48 0.52 9.20 2.49
CA ALA A 48 1.69 8.51 2.01
C ALA A 48 2.38 7.73 3.14
N LEU A 49 2.44 8.31 4.35
CA LEU A 49 2.93 7.63 5.55
C LEU A 49 2.05 6.43 5.93
N LEU A 50 0.73 6.59 5.90
CA LEU A 50 -0.21 5.50 6.19
C LEU A 50 -0.05 4.34 5.19
N MET A 51 0.13 4.64 3.91
CA MET A 51 0.30 3.63 2.87
C MET A 51 1.63 2.89 3.03
N THR A 52 2.74 3.62 3.21
CA THR A 52 4.08 3.01 3.28
C THR A 52 4.31 2.25 4.59
N GLU A 53 4.08 2.90 5.74
CA GLU A 53 4.33 2.30 7.06
C GLU A 53 3.21 1.38 7.51
N GLY A 54 1.97 1.74 7.18
CA GLY A 54 0.79 0.99 7.62
C GLY A 54 0.45 -0.21 6.74
N LEU A 55 0.68 -0.13 5.43
CA LEU A 55 0.23 -1.19 4.51
C LEU A 55 1.40 -1.89 3.83
N PHE A 56 2.33 -1.15 3.23
CA PHE A 56 3.37 -1.75 2.40
C PHE A 56 4.38 -2.52 3.24
N ARG A 57 4.91 -1.90 4.31
CA ARG A 57 5.93 -2.52 5.16
C ARG A 57 5.45 -3.79 5.85
N PRO A 58 4.25 -3.85 6.48
CA PRO A 58 3.75 -5.10 7.07
C PRO A 58 3.49 -6.19 6.04
N LEU A 59 3.01 -5.80 4.85
CA LEU A 59 2.70 -6.73 3.78
C LEU A 59 3.96 -7.36 3.18
N ILE A 60 4.99 -6.55 2.87
CA ILE A 60 6.28 -7.05 2.39
C ILE A 60 6.94 -7.96 3.44
N ARG A 61 6.88 -7.59 4.71
CA ARG A 61 7.39 -8.44 5.79
C ARG A 61 6.68 -9.78 5.84
N THR A 62 5.35 -9.78 5.74
CA THR A 62 4.54 -11.02 5.71
C THR A 62 4.87 -11.89 4.50
N LEU A 63 5.08 -11.29 3.34
CA LEU A 63 5.42 -12.03 2.12
C LEU A 63 6.87 -12.55 2.15
N GLY A 64 7.80 -11.76 2.67
CA GLY A 64 9.21 -12.15 2.84
C GLY A 64 9.40 -13.29 3.83
N GLU A 65 8.81 -13.19 5.03
CA GLU A 65 8.90 -14.23 6.07
C GLU A 65 8.29 -15.58 5.64
N ASN A 66 7.32 -15.56 4.72
CA ASN A 66 6.71 -16.79 4.18
C ASN A 66 7.37 -17.28 2.87
N SER A 67 8.39 -16.61 2.34
CA SER A 67 9.02 -16.97 1.06
C SER A 67 10.17 -17.99 1.15
N ASP A 68 10.61 -18.34 2.36
CA ASP A 68 11.84 -19.14 2.59
C ASP A 68 11.72 -20.67 2.28
N LYS A 69 10.60 -21.17 1.75
CA LYS A 69 10.42 -22.58 1.26
C LYS A 69 9.27 -22.64 0.21
N PRO A 70 9.28 -23.42 -0.91
CA PRO A 70 10.30 -24.21 -1.64
C PRO A 70 10.59 -23.73 -3.10
N LEU A 71 11.65 -24.30 -3.72
CA LEU A 71 12.44 -23.83 -4.88
C LEU A 71 11.76 -23.33 -6.18
N VAL A 72 10.51 -23.68 -6.49
CA VAL A 72 9.81 -23.14 -7.69
C VAL A 72 9.03 -21.87 -7.35
N ALA A 73 8.43 -21.82 -6.16
CA ALA A 73 7.89 -20.59 -5.55
C ALA A 73 9.01 -19.60 -5.17
N VAL A 74 10.27 -20.03 -5.11
CA VAL A 74 11.42 -19.15 -4.85
C VAL A 74 11.75 -18.27 -6.06
N VAL A 75 11.62 -18.77 -7.30
CA VAL A 75 11.94 -17.99 -8.52
C VAL A 75 10.78 -17.05 -8.90
N THR A 76 9.54 -17.56 -8.88
CA THR A 76 8.28 -16.81 -9.06
C THR A 76 7.77 -16.15 -7.77
N GLY A 77 8.54 -16.23 -6.68
CA GLY A 77 8.29 -15.44 -5.47
C GLY A 77 9.29 -14.29 -5.39
N LYS A 78 10.53 -14.52 -5.81
CA LYS A 78 11.57 -13.49 -5.82
C LYS A 78 11.31 -12.39 -6.84
N THR A 79 10.80 -12.71 -8.04
CA THR A 79 10.51 -11.69 -9.06
C THR A 79 9.35 -10.78 -8.64
N GLU A 80 8.33 -11.37 -8.05
CA GLU A 80 7.11 -10.74 -7.57
C GLU A 80 7.39 -9.93 -6.30
N LEU A 81 8.22 -10.45 -5.39
CA LEU A 81 8.72 -9.72 -4.22
C LEU A 81 9.61 -8.54 -4.65
N MET A 82 10.48 -8.71 -5.65
CA MET A 82 11.26 -7.60 -6.22
C MET A 82 10.35 -6.52 -6.80
N LYS A 83 9.24 -6.90 -7.45
CA LYS A 83 8.25 -5.93 -7.95
C LYS A 83 7.58 -5.16 -6.80
N LEU A 84 7.24 -5.81 -5.69
CA LEU A 84 6.72 -5.15 -4.50
C LEU A 84 7.73 -4.19 -3.85
N LEU A 85 9.00 -4.58 -3.79
CA LEU A 85 10.09 -3.72 -3.31
C LEU A 85 10.24 -2.49 -4.22
N GLN A 86 10.20 -2.68 -5.54
CA GLN A 86 10.26 -1.59 -6.51
C GLN A 86 9.07 -0.63 -6.36
N LEU A 87 7.85 -1.13 -6.17
CA LEU A 87 6.67 -0.31 -5.92
C LEU A 87 6.81 0.51 -4.64
N THR A 88 7.41 -0.07 -3.59
CA THR A 88 7.69 0.64 -2.34
C THR A 88 8.72 1.74 -2.52
N GLU A 89 9.77 1.48 -3.30
CA GLU A 89 10.78 2.48 -3.61
C GLU A 89 10.21 3.64 -4.44
N ASN A 90 9.39 3.32 -5.45
CA ASN A 90 8.67 4.32 -6.22
C ASN A 90 7.77 5.20 -5.33
N ALA A 91 7.11 4.60 -4.33
CA ALA A 91 6.30 5.36 -3.38
C ALA A 91 7.14 6.34 -2.55
N LYS A 92 8.36 5.96 -2.13
CA LYS A 92 9.27 6.86 -1.41
C LYS A 92 9.70 8.03 -2.29
N LEU A 93 10.02 7.79 -3.57
CA LEU A 93 10.38 8.86 -4.50
C LEU A 93 9.22 9.87 -4.66
N GLU A 94 7.99 9.38 -4.77
CA GLU A 94 6.82 10.26 -4.80
C GLU A 94 6.60 11.01 -3.47
N MET A 95 6.96 10.41 -2.33
CA MET A 95 6.93 11.09 -1.03
C MET A 95 7.94 12.23 -0.97
N GLU A 96 9.16 12.01 -1.45
CA GLU A 96 10.18 13.05 -1.55
C GLU A 96 9.73 14.18 -2.50
N ALA A 97 8.99 13.84 -3.57
CA ALA A 97 8.43 14.84 -4.48
C ALA A 97 7.42 15.77 -3.79
N ILE A 98 6.70 15.30 -2.75
CA ILE A 98 5.76 16.15 -1.97
C ILE A 98 6.50 17.34 -1.33
N ASP A 99 7.72 17.12 -0.82
CA ASP A 99 8.51 18.15 -0.15
C ASP A 99 8.98 19.24 -1.10
N THR A 100 9.14 18.90 -2.37
CA THR A 100 9.59 19.81 -3.44
C THR A 100 8.45 20.45 -4.23
N ALA A 101 7.21 19.99 -4.04
CA ALA A 101 6.06 20.49 -4.78
C ALA A 101 5.82 21.99 -4.49
N THR A 102 5.48 22.75 -5.52
CA THR A 102 5.29 24.21 -5.46
C THR A 102 3.85 24.65 -5.73
N SER A 103 3.00 23.74 -6.20
CA SER A 103 1.61 24.04 -6.55
C SER A 103 0.64 22.95 -6.09
N ASN A 104 -0.66 23.28 -6.06
CA ASN A 104 -1.72 22.31 -5.77
C ASN A 104 -1.87 21.30 -6.90
N GLU A 105 -1.60 21.71 -8.13
CA GLU A 105 -1.61 20.88 -9.32
C GLU A 105 -0.54 19.80 -9.22
N GLU A 106 0.69 20.16 -8.86
CA GLU A 106 1.78 19.18 -8.63
C GLU A 106 1.43 18.22 -7.50
N LEU A 107 0.92 18.72 -6.38
CA LEU A 107 0.44 17.89 -5.28
C LEU A 107 -0.67 16.93 -5.72
N PHE A 108 -1.58 17.39 -6.58
CA PHE A 108 -2.65 16.56 -7.12
C PHE A 108 -2.09 15.42 -7.99
N GLU A 109 -1.12 15.70 -8.86
CA GLU A 109 -0.49 14.67 -9.67
C GLU A 109 0.32 13.68 -8.82
N ILE A 110 1.03 14.15 -7.79
CA ILE A 110 1.75 13.29 -6.85
C ILE A 110 0.78 12.33 -6.13
N GLN A 111 -0.36 12.81 -5.63
CA GLN A 111 -1.32 11.92 -4.97
C GLN A 111 -1.92 10.88 -5.95
N LEU A 112 -2.09 11.22 -7.23
CA LEU A 112 -2.57 10.27 -8.23
C LEU A 112 -1.55 9.15 -8.47
N ARG A 113 -0.27 9.50 -8.58
CA ARG A 113 0.80 8.50 -8.71
C ARG A 113 0.91 7.61 -7.48
N LEU A 114 0.86 8.19 -6.28
CA LEU A 114 0.81 7.43 -5.03
C LEU A 114 -0.38 6.46 -4.99
N ARG A 115 -1.58 6.89 -5.39
CA ARG A 115 -2.75 6.00 -5.51
C ARG A 115 -2.53 4.87 -6.50
N GLY A 116 -1.95 5.16 -7.66
CA GLY A 116 -1.63 4.15 -8.67
C GLY A 116 -0.66 3.09 -8.14
N ILE A 117 0.39 3.51 -7.43
CA ILE A 117 1.34 2.61 -6.77
C ILE A 117 0.63 1.74 -5.73
N CYS A 118 -0.27 2.32 -4.96
CA CYS A 118 -1.05 1.59 -3.96
C CYS A 118 -1.94 0.52 -4.58
N ALA A 119 -2.65 0.83 -5.67
CA ALA A 119 -3.46 -0.14 -6.38
C ALA A 119 -2.58 -1.28 -6.93
N ALA A 120 -1.47 -0.96 -7.59
CA ALA A 120 -0.54 -1.94 -8.13
C ALA A 120 0.04 -2.86 -7.04
N LEU A 121 0.34 -2.31 -5.85
CA LEU A 121 0.84 -3.10 -4.74
C LEU A 121 -0.23 -4.06 -4.21
N VAL A 122 -1.48 -3.62 -4.06
CA VAL A 122 -2.59 -4.48 -3.64
C VAL A 122 -2.80 -5.61 -4.66
N ASP A 123 -2.85 -5.28 -5.94
CA ASP A 123 -3.05 -6.26 -7.01
C ASP A 123 -1.93 -7.32 -7.02
N GLU A 124 -0.67 -6.88 -6.93
CA GLU A 124 0.48 -7.80 -6.89
C GLU A 124 0.47 -8.66 -5.62
N SER A 125 0.07 -8.08 -4.48
CA SER A 125 -0.07 -8.83 -3.24
C SER A 125 -1.14 -9.92 -3.33
N VAL A 126 -2.30 -9.58 -3.89
CA VAL A 126 -3.41 -10.54 -4.12
C VAL A 126 -2.97 -11.62 -5.10
N ARG A 127 -2.22 -11.26 -6.14
CA ARG A 127 -1.66 -12.24 -7.08
C ARG A 127 -0.73 -13.22 -6.36
N ILE A 128 0.23 -12.73 -5.56
CA ILE A 128 1.17 -13.57 -4.81
C ILE A 128 0.44 -14.51 -3.85
N MET A 129 -0.57 -14.01 -3.13
CA MET A 129 -1.38 -14.83 -2.21
C MET A 129 -2.18 -15.94 -2.91
N ASN A 130 -2.45 -15.80 -4.21
CA ASN A 130 -3.21 -16.76 -5.01
C ASN A 130 -2.33 -17.63 -5.94
N LEU A 131 -1.00 -17.50 -5.89
CA LEU A 131 -0.11 -18.38 -6.66
C LEU A 131 -0.16 -19.80 -6.09
N GLU A 132 -0.39 -20.78 -6.98
CA GLU A 132 -0.38 -22.21 -6.63
C GLU A 132 1.00 -22.63 -6.10
N GLY A 133 1.00 -23.46 -5.04
CA GLY A 133 2.22 -23.96 -4.39
C GLY A 133 2.91 -22.96 -3.45
N THR A 134 2.29 -21.81 -3.16
CA THR A 134 2.79 -20.89 -2.13
C THR A 134 2.42 -21.37 -0.71
N PRO A 135 3.20 -20.98 0.32
CA PRO A 135 2.86 -21.31 1.71
C PRO A 135 1.49 -20.78 2.18
N PHE A 136 0.91 -19.81 1.47
CA PHE A 136 -0.44 -19.29 1.72
C PHE A 136 -1.55 -20.24 1.25
N GLU A 137 -1.33 -20.99 0.18
CA GLU A 137 -2.26 -22.03 -0.28
C GLU A 137 -2.24 -23.25 0.65
N LEU A 138 -1.04 -23.68 1.05
CA LEU A 138 -0.84 -24.86 1.90
C LEU A 138 -1.50 -24.73 3.27
N LYS A 139 -1.41 -23.54 3.91
CA LYS A 139 -2.13 -23.24 5.15
C LYS A 139 -3.65 -23.34 5.01
N LYS A 140 -4.19 -22.91 3.87
CA LYS A 140 -5.63 -22.93 3.58
C LYS A 140 -6.15 -24.37 3.39
N GLN A 141 -5.31 -25.27 2.87
CA GLN A 141 -5.64 -26.69 2.77
C GLN A 141 -5.50 -27.45 4.10
N GLU A 142 -4.57 -27.05 4.98
CA GLU A 142 -4.45 -27.60 6.33
C GLU A 142 -5.62 -27.18 7.23
N ASP A 143 -6.02 -25.91 7.20
CA ASP A 143 -7.16 -25.39 7.98
C ASP A 143 -8.52 -25.93 7.51
N ALA A 144 -8.65 -26.36 6.25
CA ALA A 144 -9.87 -26.98 5.71
C ALA A 144 -9.99 -28.49 6.00
N ARG A 145 -8.94 -29.10 6.55
CA ARG A 145 -8.87 -30.53 6.89
C ARG A 145 -8.94 -30.81 8.40
N GLY A 146 -9.01 -29.78 9.24
CA GLY A 146 -9.26 -29.86 10.69
C GLY A 146 -10.66 -29.40 11.05
#